data_AF-A0A0L8FJ32-F1
#
_entry.id   AF-A0A0L8FJ32-F1
#
_cell.length_a   1.000
_cell.length_b   1.000
_cell.length_c   1.000
_cell.angle_alpha   90.00
_cell.angle_beta   90.00
_cell.angle_gamma   90.00
#
_symmetry.space_group_name_H-M   'P 1'
#
loop_
_entity.id
_entity.type
_entity.pdbx_description
1 polymer ?
#
loop_
_entity_poly.entity_id
_entity_poly.type
_entity_poly.pdbx_seq_one_letter_code
_entity_poly.pdbx_strand_id
1 'polypeptide(L)'
;MRRQFKDRHFNTAVKIQSYSQKVFDSLTENDFQAGFQKWEERWDWCIAAQATTELCDTEPPIANAKFEKKEGILKVSCLNGYVGTKSLEEIKCQNGKWRESEINCRALSPCGKEPTIAHVNVTHLQPGTLEVSCQEGYKGTKEVEIVTCQNKTWTQSEINCTDLCTILPNITNAEVELKKPGVAKVTCLEGYQGEIDEYEISCKDGIWKQEKISCTVQNVKIVSENQMLKFTQFLLSAALHKRYLLCVFLTQNQTCDCLLGKLEFKKWEKKKIVSHNDERISNISLEECTTKCKNKRWCVSFEYSEKYRICHLSKTAQYMLNQLLFVKEKSVNYYEKVCLNEP
;
A
#
# COMPACT_ATOMS: atom_id res chain seq x y z
N MET A 1 35.62 33.01 0.33
CA MET A 1 34.48 33.67 -0.35
C MET A 1 34.36 35.19 -0.12
N ARG A 2 34.10 35.71 1.10
CA ARG A 2 33.75 37.13 1.33
C ARG A 2 34.72 38.20 0.76
N ARG A 3 36.02 37.90 0.62
CA ARG A 3 37.00 38.81 0.01
C ARG A 3 36.93 38.87 -1.53
N GLN A 4 36.50 37.80 -2.19
CA GLN A 4 36.43 37.73 -3.65
C GLN A 4 35.16 38.36 -4.25
N PHE A 5 34.15 38.60 -3.40
CA PHE A 5 32.93 39.34 -3.76
C PHE A 5 33.01 40.83 -3.42
N LYS A 6 34.09 41.28 -2.78
CA LYS A 6 34.24 42.67 -2.36
C LYS A 6 34.41 43.54 -3.61
N ASP A 7 33.65 44.64 -3.66
CA ASP A 7 33.66 45.66 -4.72
C ASP A 7 33.06 45.25 -6.09
N ARG A 8 32.28 44.16 -6.17
CA ARG A 8 31.54 43.79 -7.39
C ARG A 8 30.03 43.96 -7.24
N HIS A 9 29.43 44.77 -8.11
CA HIS A 9 27.98 44.97 -8.17
C HIS A 9 27.35 44.00 -9.17
N PHE A 10 26.39 43.20 -8.73
CA PHE A 10 25.69 42.22 -9.57
C PHE A 10 24.22 42.62 -9.72
N ASN A 11 23.79 42.87 -10.96
CA ASN A 11 22.45 43.43 -11.22
C ASN A 11 21.39 42.35 -11.51
N THR A 12 21.77 41.06 -11.53
CA THR A 12 20.85 39.93 -11.78
C THR A 12 21.29 38.68 -11.02
N ALA A 13 20.31 37.87 -10.58
CA ALA A 13 20.56 36.61 -9.87
C ALA A 13 21.39 35.60 -10.69
N VAL A 14 21.22 35.58 -12.01
CA VAL A 14 21.99 34.72 -12.93
C VAL A 14 23.48 35.05 -12.90
N LYS A 15 23.84 36.34 -12.82
CA LYS A 15 25.25 36.76 -12.70
C LYS A 15 25.85 36.38 -11.35
N ILE A 16 25.05 36.42 -10.29
CA ILE A 16 25.47 35.98 -8.95
C ILE A 16 25.76 34.48 -8.97
N GLN A 17 24.86 33.66 -9.55
CA GLN A 17 25.04 32.21 -9.64
C GLN A 17 26.25 31.82 -10.48
N SER A 18 26.38 32.39 -11.67
CA SER A 18 27.52 32.14 -12.57
C SER A 18 28.87 32.47 -11.91
N TYR A 19 28.94 33.62 -11.21
CA TYR A 19 30.18 34.03 -10.57
C TYR A 19 30.46 33.23 -9.29
N SER A 20 29.43 32.91 -8.51
CA SER A 20 29.56 32.05 -7.35
C SER A 20 30.08 30.68 -7.73
N GLN A 21 29.56 30.09 -8.82
CA GLN A 21 30.03 28.80 -9.31
C GLN A 21 31.51 28.83 -9.66
N LYS A 22 31.98 29.87 -10.38
CA LYS A 22 33.41 30.04 -10.68
C LYS A 22 34.29 30.16 -9.44
N VAL A 23 33.80 30.85 -8.41
CA VAL A 23 34.51 30.94 -7.13
C VAL A 23 34.56 29.57 -6.45
N PHE A 24 33.45 28.83 -6.42
CA PHE A 24 33.39 27.48 -5.87
C PHE A 24 34.32 26.50 -6.61
N ASP A 25 34.32 26.53 -7.94
CA ASP A 25 35.16 25.65 -8.76
C ASP A 25 36.66 25.97 -8.59
N SER A 26 37.00 27.19 -8.12
CA SER A 26 38.38 27.59 -7.83
C SER A 26 38.85 27.24 -6.40
N LEU A 27 37.94 26.83 -5.52
CA LEU A 27 38.30 26.44 -4.15
C LEU A 27 38.81 25.01 -4.15
N THR A 28 40.00 24.84 -3.57
CA THR A 28 40.60 23.52 -3.38
C THR A 28 40.18 22.93 -2.03
N GLU A 29 40.36 21.62 -1.86
CA GLU A 29 40.10 20.95 -0.58
C GLU A 29 40.91 21.58 0.57
N ASN A 30 42.13 22.05 0.29
CA ASN A 30 42.96 22.77 1.25
C ASN A 30 42.34 24.11 1.70
N ASP A 31 41.63 24.82 0.82
CA ASP A 31 40.95 26.07 1.17
C ASP A 31 39.76 25.84 2.10
N PHE A 32 39.05 24.72 1.91
CA PHE A 32 37.97 24.30 2.81
C PHE A 32 38.52 23.87 4.16
N GLN A 33 39.57 23.04 4.19
CA GLN A 33 40.22 22.59 5.41
C GLN A 33 40.76 23.76 6.25
N ALA A 34 41.44 24.72 5.61
CA ALA A 34 41.93 25.92 6.29
C ALA A 34 40.79 26.83 6.81
N GLY A 35 39.65 26.84 6.12
CA GLY A 35 38.45 27.55 6.58
C GLY A 35 37.79 26.87 7.78
N PHE A 36 37.74 25.53 7.75
CA PHE A 36 37.18 24.71 8.82
C PHE A 36 38.02 24.79 10.09
N GLN A 37 39.34 24.66 10.00
CA GLN A 37 40.25 24.82 11.14
C GLN A 37 40.11 26.19 11.82
N LYS A 38 40.00 27.27 11.05
CA LYS A 38 39.78 28.61 11.63
C LYS A 38 38.41 28.78 12.27
N TRP A 39 37.41 28.02 11.82
CA TRP A 39 36.11 27.99 12.45
C TRP A 39 36.17 27.18 13.75
N GLU A 40 36.84 26.04 13.74
CA GLU A 40 37.07 25.15 14.90
C GLU A 40 37.84 25.88 16.01
N GLU A 41 38.97 26.52 15.70
CA GLU A 41 39.73 27.35 16.66
C GLU A 41 38.88 28.46 17.30
N ARG A 42 37.99 29.06 16.51
CA ARG A 42 37.11 30.15 16.98
C ARG A 42 35.93 29.62 17.79
N TRP A 43 35.46 28.42 17.48
CA TRP A 43 34.44 27.70 18.22
C TRP A 43 34.97 27.26 19.60
N ASP A 44 36.19 26.72 19.64
CA ASP A 44 36.87 26.35 20.89
C ASP A 44 37.08 27.55 21.81
N TRP A 45 37.39 28.72 21.24
CA TRP A 45 37.50 29.97 22.01
C TRP A 45 36.14 30.42 22.58
N CYS A 46 35.03 30.20 21.87
CA CYS A 46 33.68 30.45 22.37
C CYS A 46 33.27 29.46 23.48
N ILE A 47 33.64 28.18 23.35
CA ILE A 47 33.44 27.17 24.40
C ILE A 47 34.24 27.56 25.66
N ALA A 48 35.51 27.96 25.50
CA ALA A 48 36.37 28.38 26.61
C ALA A 48 35.86 29.65 27.32
N ALA A 49 35.26 30.59 26.57
CA ALA A 49 34.66 31.81 27.12
C ALA A 49 33.33 31.56 27.87
N GLN A 50 32.67 30.41 27.68
CA GLN A 50 31.45 30.00 28.40
C GLN A 50 31.75 29.20 29.68
N ALA A 51 33.00 28.79 29.91
CA ALA A 51 33.42 27.95 31.03
C ALA A 51 33.62 28.69 32.37
N THR A 52 32.70 29.61 32.71
CA THR A 52 32.56 30.14 34.07
C THR A 52 31.15 29.89 34.60
N THR A 53 30.75 28.62 34.67
CA THR A 53 29.72 28.13 35.61
C THR A 53 29.97 26.64 35.85
N GLU A 54 29.98 26.23 37.12
CA GLU A 54 30.13 24.84 37.57
C GLU A 54 28.98 23.97 37.04
N LEU A 55 29.15 23.30 35.90
CA LEU A 55 28.10 22.47 35.31
C LEU A 55 28.42 20.98 35.47
N CYS A 56 27.68 20.31 36.36
CA CYS A 56 27.61 18.84 36.40
C CYS A 56 26.78 18.33 35.21
N ASP A 57 27.42 18.07 34.07
CA ASP A 57 26.74 17.66 32.84
C ASP A 57 26.71 16.15 32.61
N THR A 58 27.58 15.42 33.30
CA THR A 58 27.61 13.95 33.21
C THR A 58 26.73 13.35 34.30
N GLU A 59 25.84 12.43 33.90
CA GLU A 59 25.00 11.69 34.84
C GLU A 59 25.85 10.70 35.68
N PRO A 60 25.53 10.48 36.97
CA PRO A 60 26.24 9.49 37.79
C PRO A 60 26.06 8.06 37.26
N PRO A 61 27.06 7.17 37.40
CA PRO A 61 27.00 5.80 36.90
C PRO A 61 26.19 4.87 37.81
N ILE A 62 24.92 5.20 38.06
CA ILE A 62 24.01 4.41 38.89
C ILE A 62 23.16 3.52 37.97
N ALA A 63 23.43 2.22 38.02
CA ALA A 63 22.70 1.26 37.20
C ALA A 63 21.21 1.25 37.56
N ASN A 64 20.36 1.18 36.53
CA ASN A 64 18.90 1.05 36.65
C ASN A 64 18.22 2.19 37.42
N ALA A 65 18.78 3.40 37.36
CA ALA A 65 18.19 4.62 37.89
C ALA A 65 17.76 5.57 36.76
N LYS A 66 16.73 6.38 37.03
CA LYS A 66 16.34 7.55 36.25
C LYS A 66 16.75 8.82 36.98
N PHE A 67 17.08 9.84 36.20
CA PHE A 67 17.59 11.12 36.69
C PHE A 67 16.71 12.28 36.24
N GLU A 68 16.35 13.17 37.16
CA GLU A 68 15.66 14.43 36.85
C GLU A 68 16.51 15.60 37.38
N LYS A 69 17.08 16.41 36.48
CA LYS A 69 17.93 17.56 36.83
C LYS A 69 17.09 18.83 36.96
N LYS A 70 17.18 19.51 38.12
CA LYS A 70 16.57 20.82 38.35
C LYS A 70 17.47 21.67 39.23
N GLU A 71 17.90 22.84 38.72
CA GLU A 71 18.58 23.90 39.50
C GLU A 71 19.76 23.39 40.36
N GLY A 72 20.67 22.58 39.79
CA GLY A 72 21.86 22.07 40.50
C GLY A 72 21.58 20.89 41.46
N ILE A 73 20.34 20.40 41.49
CA ILE A 73 19.91 19.19 42.19
C ILE A 73 19.58 18.12 41.15
N LEU A 74 20.06 16.90 41.36
CA LEU A 74 19.68 15.72 40.61
C LEU A 74 18.80 14.84 41.50
N LYS A 75 17.58 14.60 41.06
CA LYS A 75 16.68 13.63 41.68
C LYS A 75 16.95 12.27 41.06
N VAL A 76 17.39 11.33 41.88
CA VAL A 76 17.67 9.96 41.50
C VAL A 76 16.57 9.06 42.03
N SER A 77 15.97 8.27 41.15
CA SER A 77 14.99 7.24 41.53
C SER A 77 15.21 5.99 40.69
N CYS A 78 14.82 4.84 41.19
CA CYS A 78 14.99 3.61 40.42
C CYS A 78 14.03 3.55 39.23
N LEU A 79 14.48 2.90 38.15
CA LEU A 79 13.62 2.55 37.03
C LEU A 79 12.49 1.63 37.50
N ASN A 80 11.37 1.65 36.79
CA ASN A 80 10.24 0.78 37.09
C ASN A 80 10.68 -0.68 37.11
N GLY A 81 10.28 -1.42 38.15
CA GLY A 81 10.72 -2.80 38.36
C GLY A 81 12.05 -2.97 39.11
N TYR A 82 12.64 -1.87 39.58
CA TYR A 82 13.76 -1.86 40.52
C TYR A 82 13.37 -1.17 41.82
N VAL A 83 13.77 -1.72 42.96
CA VAL A 83 13.59 -1.10 44.28
C VAL A 83 14.93 -0.60 44.79
N GLY A 84 14.96 0.68 45.14
CA GLY A 84 16.11 1.32 45.76
C GLY A 84 16.16 1.06 47.26
N THR A 85 17.35 1.20 47.85
CA THR A 85 17.51 1.44 49.29
C THR A 85 16.71 2.65 49.77
N LYS A 86 16.50 3.64 48.87
CA LYS A 86 15.60 4.79 49.02
C LYS A 86 14.66 4.86 47.81
N SER A 87 13.43 5.33 48.01
CA SER A 87 12.46 5.51 46.90
C SER A 87 12.82 6.68 45.97
N LEU A 88 13.45 7.71 46.52
CA LEU A 88 13.94 8.90 45.84
C LEU A 88 15.13 9.46 46.63
N GLU A 89 16.21 9.84 45.96
CA GLU A 89 17.37 10.50 46.56
C GLU A 89 17.67 11.81 45.81
N GLU A 90 17.93 12.89 46.55
CA GLU A 90 18.33 14.17 45.96
C GLU A 90 19.83 14.38 46.18
N ILE A 91 20.61 14.43 45.10
CA ILE A 91 22.04 14.70 45.15
C ILE A 91 22.35 16.09 44.60
N LYS A 92 23.33 16.76 45.22
CA LYS A 92 23.74 18.13 44.84
C LYS A 92 25.02 18.09 44.01
N CYS A 93 25.11 19.01 43.05
CA CYS A 93 26.34 19.27 42.32
C CYS A 93 27.32 20.05 43.22
N GLN A 94 28.56 19.56 43.36
CA GLN A 94 29.64 20.24 44.08
C GLN A 94 30.93 20.15 43.25
N ASN A 95 31.57 21.28 42.95
CA ASN A 95 32.83 21.35 42.19
C ASN A 95 32.80 20.59 40.86
N GLY A 96 31.68 20.70 40.12
CA GLY A 96 31.50 20.03 38.82
C GLY A 96 31.30 18.50 38.90
N LYS A 97 31.14 17.92 40.08
CA LYS A 97 30.79 16.50 40.27
C LYS A 97 29.54 16.33 41.12
N TRP A 98 28.72 15.35 40.77
CA TRP A 98 27.62 14.94 41.62
C TRP A 98 28.16 14.26 42.88
N ARG A 99 27.54 14.54 44.03
CA ARG A 99 27.78 13.77 45.25
C ARG A 99 27.49 12.29 44.99
N GLU A 100 28.29 11.41 45.58
CA GLU A 100 28.03 9.97 45.56
C GLU A 100 26.63 9.65 46.12
N SER A 101 25.92 8.77 45.43
CA SER A 101 24.54 8.40 45.73
C SER A 101 24.53 7.08 46.48
N GLU A 102 23.69 6.97 47.51
CA GLU A 102 23.51 5.75 48.31
C GLU A 102 22.37 4.88 47.78
N ILE A 103 21.64 5.36 46.76
CA ILE A 103 20.58 4.60 46.13
C ILE A 103 21.15 3.42 45.33
N ASN A 104 20.78 2.21 45.74
CA ASN A 104 21.11 0.98 45.01
C ASN A 104 19.85 0.34 44.48
N CYS A 105 19.66 0.39 43.17
CA CYS A 105 18.48 -0.11 42.47
C CYS A 105 18.63 -1.60 42.14
N ARG A 106 18.03 -2.46 42.96
CA ARG A 106 17.98 -3.91 42.74
C ARG A 106 16.65 -4.32 42.09
N ALA A 107 16.67 -5.35 41.25
CA ALA A 107 15.45 -5.85 40.61
C ALA A 107 14.42 -6.28 41.67
N LEU A 108 13.15 -5.91 41.48
CA LEU A 108 12.00 -6.33 42.30
C LEU A 108 11.62 -7.81 42.11
N SER A 109 12.40 -8.57 41.34
CA SER A 109 12.09 -9.95 40.99
C SER A 109 12.10 -10.88 42.21
N PRO A 110 11.05 -11.71 42.41
CA PRO A 110 9.94 -11.96 41.46
C PRO A 110 8.73 -11.04 41.73
N CYS A 111 8.25 -10.39 40.67
CA CYS A 111 6.88 -9.85 40.65
C CYS A 111 5.87 -11.00 40.60
N GLY A 112 4.62 -10.74 40.98
CA GLY A 112 3.53 -11.71 40.87
C GLY A 112 3.31 -12.18 39.43
N LYS A 113 2.35 -13.10 39.24
CA LYS A 113 2.02 -13.65 37.92
C LYS A 113 1.71 -12.54 36.92
N GLU A 114 2.31 -12.63 35.74
CA GLU A 114 2.10 -11.70 34.63
C GLU A 114 0.64 -11.65 34.19
N PRO A 115 0.15 -10.49 33.72
CA PRO A 115 -1.21 -10.36 33.24
C PRO A 115 -1.43 -11.27 32.04
N THR A 116 -2.49 -12.08 32.09
CA THR A 116 -2.91 -12.94 30.98
C THR A 116 -3.87 -12.16 30.10
N ILE A 117 -3.38 -11.62 28.99
CA ILE A 117 -4.17 -10.86 28.01
C ILE A 117 -4.28 -11.73 26.75
N ALA A 118 -5.46 -11.78 26.15
CA ALA A 118 -5.68 -12.58 24.95
C ALA A 118 -5.04 -11.91 23.73
N HIS A 119 -4.43 -12.70 22.85
CA HIS A 119 -3.93 -12.27 21.55
C HIS A 119 -2.86 -11.16 21.59
N VAL A 120 -2.04 -11.14 22.64
CA VAL A 120 -0.89 -10.24 22.76
C VAL A 120 0.44 -10.99 22.65
N ASN A 121 1.46 -10.27 22.21
CA ASN A 121 2.86 -10.58 22.40
C ASN A 121 3.39 -9.77 23.59
N VAL A 122 4.14 -10.42 24.47
CA VAL A 122 4.77 -9.80 25.64
C VAL A 122 6.28 -9.83 25.43
N THR A 123 6.90 -8.67 25.44
CA THR A 123 8.35 -8.50 25.34
C THR A 123 8.89 -7.99 26.67
N HIS A 124 9.85 -8.69 27.24
CA HIS A 124 10.51 -8.27 28.47
C HIS A 124 11.61 -7.26 28.15
N LEU A 125 11.36 -5.99 28.43
CA LEU A 125 12.35 -4.94 28.21
C LEU A 125 13.41 -4.95 29.32
N GLN A 126 12.93 -4.91 30.57
CA GLN A 126 13.76 -4.87 31.78
C GLN A 126 13.03 -5.59 32.92
N PRO A 127 13.73 -6.02 33.98
CA PRO A 127 13.11 -6.50 35.21
C PRO A 127 11.96 -5.60 35.66
N GLY A 128 10.74 -6.15 35.75
CA GLY A 128 9.54 -5.43 36.15
C GLY A 128 9.00 -4.40 35.14
N THR A 129 9.42 -4.46 33.88
CA THR A 129 8.82 -3.71 32.76
C THR A 129 8.58 -4.63 31.56
N LEU A 130 7.32 -4.71 31.15
CA LEU A 130 6.87 -5.46 29.97
C LEU A 130 6.37 -4.49 28.92
N GLU A 131 6.66 -4.80 27.67
CA GLU A 131 6.01 -4.22 26.52
C GLU A 131 4.98 -5.23 25.99
N VAL A 132 3.75 -4.77 25.84
CA VAL A 132 2.63 -5.57 25.35
C VAL A 132 2.18 -5.00 24.02
N SER A 133 2.15 -5.82 22.99
CA SER A 133 1.65 -5.47 21.65
C SER A 133 0.68 -6.55 21.17
N CYS A 134 -0.22 -6.23 20.26
CA CYS A 134 -1.11 -7.24 19.71
C CYS A 134 -0.36 -8.23 18.81
N GLN A 135 -0.79 -9.48 18.81
CA GLN A 135 -0.32 -10.50 17.88
C GLN A 135 -0.62 -10.09 16.44
N GLU A 136 0.16 -10.61 15.51
CA GLU A 136 -0.08 -10.41 14.09
C GLU A 136 -1.51 -10.84 13.71
N GLY A 137 -2.22 -9.99 12.97
CA GLY A 137 -3.63 -10.17 12.64
C GLY A 137 -4.64 -9.58 13.62
N TYR A 138 -4.19 -9.08 14.78
CA TYR A 138 -5.05 -8.41 15.76
C TYR A 138 -4.74 -6.91 15.83
N LYS A 139 -5.78 -6.09 15.97
CA LYS A 139 -5.65 -4.64 16.18
C LYS A 139 -5.94 -4.28 17.62
N GLY A 140 -4.98 -3.59 18.23
CA GLY A 140 -5.07 -3.08 19.59
C GLY A 140 -5.83 -1.76 19.68
N THR A 141 -6.44 -1.49 20.84
CA THR A 141 -6.83 -0.13 21.24
C THR A 141 -5.63 0.82 21.31
N LYS A 142 -4.43 0.27 21.49
CA LYS A 142 -3.11 0.94 21.45
C LYS A 142 -2.18 0.09 20.58
N GLU A 143 -1.22 0.72 19.91
CA GLU A 143 -0.20 -0.01 19.10
C GLU A 143 0.73 -0.82 20.01
N VAL A 144 1.16 -0.20 21.11
CA VAL A 144 1.98 -0.78 22.16
C VAL A 144 1.49 -0.25 23.51
N GLU A 145 1.55 -1.08 24.56
CA GLU A 145 1.31 -0.68 25.95
C GLU A 145 2.46 -1.13 26.85
N ILE A 146 2.94 -0.23 27.71
CA ILE A 146 3.97 -0.55 28.71
C ILE A 146 3.31 -0.92 30.03
N VAL A 147 3.56 -2.13 30.49
CA VAL A 147 3.06 -2.66 31.77
C VAL A 147 4.22 -2.69 32.77
N THR A 148 4.03 -2.08 33.93
CA THR A 148 5.10 -1.93 34.93
C THR A 148 4.74 -2.68 36.21
N CYS A 149 5.75 -3.24 36.87
CA CYS A 149 5.57 -3.86 38.18
C CYS A 149 5.75 -2.81 39.27
N GLN A 150 4.70 -2.63 40.06
CA GLN A 150 4.65 -1.72 41.20
C GLN A 150 4.19 -2.51 42.42
N ASN A 151 4.91 -2.40 43.54
CA ASN A 151 4.59 -3.10 44.79
C ASN A 151 4.39 -4.63 44.62
N LYS A 152 5.25 -5.27 43.81
CA LYS A 152 5.20 -6.72 43.47
C LYS A 152 3.99 -7.15 42.62
N THR A 153 3.19 -6.20 42.11
CA THR A 153 2.03 -6.46 41.24
C THR A 153 2.19 -5.72 39.92
N TRP A 154 1.78 -6.34 38.81
CA TRP A 154 1.75 -5.68 37.50
C TRP A 154 0.59 -4.70 37.42
N THR A 155 0.83 -3.53 36.81
CA THR A 155 -0.25 -2.60 36.46
C THR A 155 -1.26 -3.30 35.55
N GLN A 156 -2.54 -2.97 35.73
CA GLN A 156 -3.58 -3.51 34.85
C GLN A 156 -3.40 -2.97 33.43
N SER A 157 -3.43 -3.87 32.45
CA SER A 157 -3.36 -3.52 31.03
C SER A 157 -4.75 -3.15 30.49
N GLU A 158 -4.80 -2.14 29.62
CA GLU A 158 -6.00 -1.66 28.96
C GLU A 158 -6.00 -1.96 27.45
N ILE A 159 -4.91 -2.56 26.93
CA ILE A 159 -4.85 -3.00 25.54
C ILE A 159 -5.87 -4.11 25.30
N ASN A 160 -6.72 -3.90 24.30
CA ASN A 160 -7.65 -4.92 23.82
C ASN A 160 -7.36 -5.22 22.36
N CYS A 161 -6.97 -6.47 22.08
CA CYS A 161 -6.63 -6.96 20.76
C CYS A 161 -7.85 -7.62 20.11
N THR A 162 -8.42 -6.93 19.12
CA THR A 162 -9.59 -7.41 18.37
C THR A 162 -9.18 -7.91 17.00
N ASP A 163 -9.75 -9.04 16.58
CA ASP A 163 -9.60 -9.53 15.21
C ASP A 163 -10.50 -8.70 14.29
N LEU A 164 -9.90 -7.74 13.60
CA LEU A 164 -10.57 -6.95 12.56
C LEU A 164 -10.35 -7.51 11.15
N CYS A 165 -9.57 -8.59 11.04
CA CYS A 165 -9.22 -9.22 9.78
C CYS A 165 -10.20 -10.35 9.42
N THR A 166 -11.32 -10.47 10.14
CA THR A 166 -12.41 -11.39 9.79
C THR A 166 -13.12 -11.01 8.50
N ILE A 167 -13.07 -9.73 8.11
CA ILE A 167 -13.59 -9.26 6.83
C ILE A 167 -12.50 -9.45 5.77
N LEU A 168 -12.65 -10.49 4.95
CA LEU A 168 -11.73 -10.80 3.87
C LEU A 168 -11.82 -9.77 2.74
N PRO A 169 -10.70 -9.49 2.05
CA PRO A 169 -10.69 -8.57 0.93
C PRO A 169 -11.42 -9.17 -0.27
N ASN A 170 -12.14 -8.33 -1.01
CA ASN A 170 -12.76 -8.74 -2.26
C ASN A 170 -11.75 -8.57 -3.41
N ILE A 171 -11.20 -9.68 -3.89
CA ILE A 171 -10.28 -9.71 -5.03
C ILE A 171 -11.02 -10.27 -6.25
N THR A 172 -11.11 -9.47 -7.31
CA THR A 172 -11.83 -9.84 -8.54
C THR A 172 -11.29 -11.14 -9.14
N ASN A 173 -12.19 -12.08 -9.46
CA ASN A 173 -11.88 -13.39 -10.03
C ASN A 173 -10.97 -14.27 -9.15
N ALA A 174 -11.01 -14.08 -7.84
CA ALA A 174 -10.28 -14.91 -6.89
C ALA A 174 -11.17 -15.35 -5.73
N GLU A 175 -10.86 -16.50 -5.16
CA GLU A 175 -11.34 -16.94 -3.86
C GLU A 175 -10.29 -16.60 -2.80
N VAL A 176 -10.74 -16.03 -1.68
CA VAL A 176 -9.87 -15.70 -0.55
C VAL A 176 -10.28 -16.57 0.64
N GLU A 177 -9.32 -17.31 1.17
CA GLU A 177 -9.50 -18.25 2.27
C GLU A 177 -8.63 -17.82 3.46
N LEU A 178 -9.22 -17.58 4.63
CA LEU A 178 -8.46 -17.27 5.84
C LEU A 178 -7.73 -18.54 6.30
N LYS A 179 -6.39 -18.48 6.40
CA LYS A 179 -5.58 -19.60 6.91
C LYS A 179 -5.39 -19.51 8.42
N LYS A 180 -5.11 -18.30 8.89
CA LYS A 180 -4.95 -17.96 10.31
C LYS A 180 -5.29 -16.48 10.49
N PRO A 181 -5.58 -16.00 11.72
CA PRO A 181 -5.79 -14.58 11.96
C PRO A 181 -4.66 -13.76 11.33
N GLY A 182 -5.03 -12.74 10.56
CA GLY A 182 -4.07 -11.89 9.86
C GLY A 182 -3.46 -12.44 8.56
N VAL A 183 -3.68 -13.71 8.19
CA VAL A 183 -3.12 -14.28 6.96
C VAL A 183 -4.17 -15.05 6.17
N ALA A 184 -4.35 -14.65 4.91
CA ALA A 184 -5.27 -15.30 3.99
C ALA A 184 -4.54 -15.75 2.72
N LYS A 185 -5.04 -16.84 2.15
CA LYS A 185 -4.61 -17.37 0.87
C LYS A 185 -5.57 -16.88 -0.21
N VAL A 186 -5.03 -16.43 -1.34
CA VAL A 186 -5.80 -16.03 -2.51
C VAL A 186 -5.52 -17.02 -3.63
N THR A 187 -6.59 -17.59 -4.18
CA THR A 187 -6.54 -18.54 -5.29
C THR A 187 -7.37 -17.97 -6.43
N CYS A 188 -6.81 -17.88 -7.64
CA CYS A 188 -7.61 -17.43 -8.78
C CYS A 188 -8.70 -18.45 -9.11
N LEU A 189 -9.88 -17.97 -9.50
CA LEU A 189 -10.98 -18.82 -9.93
C LEU A 189 -10.62 -19.52 -11.25
N GLU A 190 -11.28 -20.65 -11.52
CA GLU A 190 -11.08 -21.42 -12.75
C GLU A 190 -11.21 -20.54 -14.01
N GLY A 191 -10.22 -20.64 -14.91
CA GLY A 191 -10.12 -19.80 -16.11
C GLY A 191 -9.33 -18.49 -15.94
N TYR A 192 -8.90 -18.18 -14.71
CA TYR A 192 -8.06 -17.03 -14.40
C TYR A 192 -6.71 -17.46 -13.84
N GLN A 193 -5.66 -16.73 -14.20
CA GLN A 193 -4.29 -16.98 -13.75
C GLN A 193 -3.67 -15.67 -13.24
N GLY A 194 -3.05 -15.76 -12.06
CA GLY A 194 -2.18 -14.73 -11.51
C GLY A 194 -0.75 -14.88 -12.02
N GLU A 195 0.14 -13.97 -11.60
CA GLU A 195 1.59 -14.12 -11.78
C GLU A 195 2.12 -15.43 -11.18
N ILE A 196 1.52 -15.87 -10.08
CA ILE A 196 1.78 -17.14 -9.39
C ILE A 196 0.45 -17.85 -9.09
N ASP A 197 0.52 -19.16 -8.84
CA ASP A 197 -0.67 -20.00 -8.67
C ASP A 197 -1.47 -19.68 -7.39
N GLU A 198 -0.77 -19.24 -6.34
CA GLU A 198 -1.35 -18.92 -5.04
C GLU A 198 -0.65 -17.71 -4.44
N TYR A 199 -1.41 -16.76 -3.90
CA TYR A 199 -0.87 -15.63 -3.16
C TYR A 199 -1.15 -15.77 -1.68
N GLU A 200 -0.20 -15.36 -0.85
CA GLU A 200 -0.41 -15.15 0.57
C GLU A 200 -0.50 -13.65 0.84
N ILE A 201 -1.59 -13.22 1.47
CA ILE A 201 -1.80 -11.83 1.89
C ILE A 201 -1.81 -11.72 3.40
N SER A 202 -1.23 -10.63 3.89
CA SER A 202 -1.19 -10.28 5.31
C SER A 202 -2.12 -9.10 5.61
N CYS A 203 -2.85 -9.16 6.71
CA CYS A 203 -3.64 -8.07 7.25
C CYS A 203 -2.89 -7.39 8.40
N LYS A 204 -2.78 -6.08 8.32
CA LYS A 204 -2.26 -5.25 9.42
C LYS A 204 -3.27 -4.16 9.73
N ASP A 205 -3.60 -3.98 11.01
CA ASP A 205 -4.51 -2.94 11.50
C ASP A 205 -5.92 -2.94 10.87
N GLY A 206 -6.41 -4.12 10.45
CA GLY A 206 -7.68 -4.30 9.75
C GLY A 206 -7.62 -4.01 8.25
N ILE A 207 -6.43 -3.82 7.69
CA ILE A 207 -6.20 -3.55 6.26
C ILE A 207 -5.38 -4.69 5.66
N TRP A 208 -5.97 -5.38 4.69
CA TRP A 208 -5.28 -6.40 3.90
C TRP A 208 -4.32 -5.76 2.90
N LYS A 209 -3.03 -6.13 2.97
CA LYS A 209 -2.05 -5.75 1.96
C LYS A 209 -2.29 -6.56 0.68
N GLN A 210 -2.73 -5.88 -0.37
CA GLN A 210 -3.05 -6.47 -1.68
C GLN A 210 -2.03 -6.05 -2.74
N GLU A 211 -0.75 -6.29 -2.52
CA GLU A 211 0.25 -5.88 -3.52
C GLU A 211 0.07 -6.66 -4.82
N LYS A 212 -0.46 -5.98 -5.85
CA LYS A 212 -0.47 -6.40 -7.26
C LYS A 212 -1.10 -7.76 -7.56
N ILE A 213 -2.07 -8.20 -6.76
CA ILE A 213 -2.82 -9.43 -7.05
C ILE A 213 -3.85 -9.13 -8.13
N SER A 214 -3.68 -9.72 -9.31
CA SER A 214 -4.61 -9.61 -10.42
C SER A 214 -4.81 -10.98 -11.06
N CYS A 215 -5.98 -11.56 -10.87
CA CYS A 215 -6.40 -12.78 -11.55
C CYS A 215 -6.94 -12.40 -12.93
N THR A 216 -6.12 -12.58 -13.96
CA THR A 216 -6.46 -12.24 -15.35
C THR A 216 -6.82 -13.47 -16.14
N VAL A 217 -7.61 -13.31 -17.20
CA VAL A 217 -7.98 -14.43 -18.08
C VAL A 217 -6.72 -15.10 -18.59
N GLN A 218 -6.69 -16.42 -18.52
CA GLN A 218 -5.59 -17.22 -19.00
C GLN A 218 -5.45 -17.07 -20.53
N ASN A 219 -4.67 -16.09 -20.99
CA ASN A 219 -4.19 -16.06 -22.36
C ASN A 219 -3.19 -17.22 -22.49
N VAL A 220 -3.57 -18.25 -23.25
CA VAL A 220 -2.77 -19.40 -23.67
C VAL A 220 -1.28 -19.06 -23.70
N LYS A 221 -0.54 -19.46 -22.66
CA LYS A 221 0.93 -19.40 -22.65
C LYS A 221 1.42 -20.25 -23.82
N ILE A 222 2.19 -19.64 -24.71
CA ILE A 222 2.89 -20.28 -25.82
C ILE A 222 3.74 -21.42 -25.26
N VAL A 223 3.37 -22.68 -25.51
CA VAL A 223 4.17 -23.85 -25.14
C VAL A 223 4.34 -24.78 -26.34
N SER A 224 5.62 -24.94 -26.70
CA SER A 224 6.24 -25.98 -27.52
C SER A 224 6.06 -25.91 -29.05
N GLU A 225 7.17 -26.15 -29.76
CA GLU A 225 7.30 -26.27 -31.22
C GLU A 225 6.27 -27.24 -31.85
N ASN A 226 5.72 -28.16 -31.07
CA ASN A 226 4.70 -29.11 -31.51
C ASN A 226 3.33 -28.45 -31.80
N GLN A 227 3.08 -27.25 -31.28
CA GLN A 227 1.88 -26.46 -31.58
C GLN A 227 2.04 -25.60 -32.84
N MET A 228 3.27 -25.31 -33.31
CA MET A 228 3.46 -24.61 -34.60
C MET A 228 2.98 -25.44 -35.78
N LEU A 229 3.08 -26.78 -35.69
CA LEU A 229 2.54 -27.69 -36.70
C LEU A 229 1.01 -27.74 -36.67
N LYS A 230 0.40 -27.66 -35.47
CA LYS A 230 -1.06 -27.56 -35.31
C LYS A 230 -1.60 -26.18 -35.67
N PHE A 231 -0.84 -25.11 -35.44
CA PHE A 231 -1.21 -23.74 -35.80
C PHE A 231 -1.07 -23.51 -37.31
N THR A 232 -0.07 -24.09 -37.97
CA THR A 232 0.01 -24.09 -39.44
C THR A 232 -1.07 -24.97 -40.07
N GLN A 233 -1.41 -26.13 -39.49
CA GLN A 233 -2.60 -26.91 -39.89
C GLN A 233 -3.92 -26.16 -39.64
N PHE A 234 -4.03 -25.41 -38.54
CA PHE A 234 -5.19 -24.59 -38.22
C PHE A 234 -5.30 -23.39 -39.16
N LEU A 235 -4.21 -22.69 -39.49
CA LEU A 235 -4.16 -21.60 -40.47
C LEU A 235 -4.44 -22.11 -41.89
N LEU A 236 -3.98 -23.30 -42.26
CA LEU A 236 -4.36 -23.96 -43.51
C LEU A 236 -5.86 -24.33 -43.52
N SER A 237 -6.41 -24.79 -42.39
CA SER A 237 -7.85 -25.06 -42.23
C SER A 237 -8.71 -23.79 -42.16
N ALA A 238 -8.14 -22.68 -41.68
CA ALA A 238 -8.77 -21.36 -41.57
C ALA A 238 -8.74 -20.60 -42.91
N ALA A 239 -7.70 -20.79 -43.73
CA ALA A 239 -7.70 -20.39 -45.14
C ALA A 239 -8.80 -21.12 -45.95
N LEU A 240 -9.23 -22.29 -45.47
CA LEU A 240 -10.33 -23.08 -46.04
C LEU A 240 -11.73 -22.76 -45.45
N HIS A 241 -11.83 -22.04 -44.32
CA HIS A 241 -13.10 -21.61 -43.73
C HIS A 241 -13.22 -20.08 -43.68
N LYS A 242 -13.78 -19.52 -44.76
CA LYS A 242 -14.00 -18.09 -45.09
C LYS A 242 -14.89 -17.26 -44.12
N ARG A 243 -14.90 -17.51 -42.79
CA ARG A 243 -15.83 -16.83 -41.87
C ARG A 243 -15.32 -16.70 -40.43
N TYR A 244 -14.33 -15.85 -40.13
CA TYR A 244 -14.07 -15.47 -38.74
C TYR A 244 -13.74 -13.98 -38.56
N LEU A 245 -14.50 -13.34 -37.66
CA LEU A 245 -14.14 -12.06 -37.04
C LEU A 245 -12.84 -12.24 -36.24
N LEU A 246 -11.86 -11.38 -36.47
CA LEU A 246 -10.73 -11.20 -35.57
C LEU A 246 -10.99 -9.96 -34.71
N CYS A 247 -11.56 -10.15 -33.53
CA CYS A 247 -11.57 -9.11 -32.50
C CYS A 247 -10.15 -9.04 -31.90
N VAL A 248 -9.35 -8.08 -32.36
CA VAL A 248 -7.99 -7.87 -31.84
C VAL A 248 -8.08 -7.12 -30.51
N PHE A 249 -8.05 -7.86 -29.39
CA PHE A 249 -7.96 -7.31 -28.02
C PHE A 249 -6.53 -6.88 -27.64
N LEU A 250 -5.81 -6.17 -28.53
CA LEU A 250 -4.38 -5.85 -28.29
C LEU A 250 -4.07 -4.43 -27.88
N THR A 251 -5.04 -3.53 -27.75
CA THR A 251 -4.78 -2.24 -27.09
C THR A 251 -5.97 -1.87 -26.21
N GLN A 252 -5.71 -1.11 -25.14
CA GLN A 252 -6.65 -0.72 -24.08
C GLN A 252 -7.87 0.12 -24.54
N ASN A 253 -8.24 0.08 -25.81
CA ASN A 253 -9.42 0.70 -26.38
C ASN A 253 -10.28 -0.38 -27.03
N GLN A 254 -11.37 -0.73 -26.35
CA GLN A 254 -12.40 -1.66 -26.80
C GLN A 254 -13.04 -1.20 -28.14
N THR A 255 -12.40 -1.51 -29.28
CA THR A 255 -12.99 -1.35 -30.62
C THR A 255 -13.08 -2.70 -31.30
N CYS A 256 -14.29 -3.06 -31.74
CA CYS A 256 -14.50 -4.18 -32.66
C CYS A 256 -14.39 -3.63 -34.08
N ASP A 257 -13.20 -3.70 -34.69
CA ASP A 257 -12.99 -3.29 -36.07
C ASP A 257 -13.06 -4.51 -37.01
N CYS A 258 -13.89 -4.43 -38.06
CA CYS A 258 -13.93 -5.44 -39.12
C CYS A 258 -12.75 -5.21 -40.06
N LEU A 259 -11.62 -5.88 -39.81
CA LEU A 259 -10.39 -5.68 -40.58
C LEU A 259 -10.50 -6.04 -42.08
N LEU A 260 -11.43 -6.94 -42.43
CA LEU A 260 -11.59 -7.48 -43.79
C LEU A 260 -13.05 -7.50 -44.28
N GLY A 261 -13.94 -6.71 -43.68
CA GLY A 261 -15.36 -6.71 -44.04
C GLY A 261 -16.14 -5.52 -43.51
N LYS A 262 -17.45 -5.51 -43.81
CA LYS A 262 -18.37 -4.46 -43.37
C LYS A 262 -19.08 -4.86 -42.08
N LEU A 263 -19.09 -3.94 -41.11
CA LEU A 263 -19.79 -4.10 -39.84
C LEU A 263 -21.30 -3.88 -40.05
N GLU A 264 -22.10 -4.92 -39.86
CA GLU A 264 -23.56 -4.87 -39.97
C GLU A 264 -24.24 -5.42 -38.71
N PHE A 265 -25.52 -5.06 -38.50
CA PHE A 265 -26.31 -5.66 -37.42
C PHE A 265 -27.08 -6.85 -37.95
N LYS A 266 -26.80 -8.04 -37.41
CA LYS A 266 -27.64 -9.20 -37.64
C LYS A 266 -28.80 -9.20 -36.64
N LYS A 267 -29.98 -9.60 -37.09
CA LYS A 267 -31.21 -9.68 -36.29
C LYS A 267 -31.47 -11.13 -35.86
N TRP A 268 -31.85 -11.32 -34.61
CA TRP A 268 -32.46 -12.53 -34.09
C TRP A 268 -33.85 -12.22 -33.59
N GLU A 269 -34.83 -12.84 -34.22
CA GLU A 269 -36.22 -12.61 -33.88
C GLU A 269 -36.59 -13.28 -32.56
N LYS A 270 -37.37 -12.58 -31.75
CA LYS A 270 -37.94 -13.11 -30.51
C LYS A 270 -36.88 -13.66 -29.57
N LYS A 271 -35.79 -12.90 -29.41
CA LYS A 271 -34.60 -13.27 -28.64
C LYS A 271 -34.16 -12.08 -27.79
N LYS A 272 -33.54 -12.39 -26.65
CA LYS A 272 -32.90 -11.41 -25.76
C LYS A 272 -31.74 -12.05 -25.00
N ILE A 273 -30.93 -11.22 -24.39
CA ILE A 273 -29.93 -11.59 -23.40
C ILE A 273 -30.47 -11.28 -22.00
N VAL A 274 -30.43 -12.25 -21.09
CA VAL A 274 -30.89 -12.03 -19.72
C VAL A 274 -29.92 -11.12 -18.97
N SER A 275 -30.41 -10.02 -18.40
CA SER A 275 -29.70 -9.15 -17.43
C SER A 275 -28.45 -8.42 -17.93
N HIS A 276 -28.30 -8.18 -19.24
CA HIS A 276 -27.16 -7.44 -19.81
C HIS A 276 -27.62 -6.16 -20.53
N ASN A 277 -28.41 -5.34 -19.84
CA ASN A 277 -28.93 -4.08 -20.35
C ASN A 277 -28.15 -2.90 -19.75
N ASP A 278 -27.09 -2.45 -20.43
CA ASP A 278 -26.22 -1.37 -19.94
C ASP A 278 -26.90 0.00 -20.05
N GLU A 279 -27.71 0.25 -21.09
CA GLU A 279 -28.43 1.52 -21.25
C GLU A 279 -29.83 1.30 -21.82
N ARG A 280 -30.86 1.79 -21.12
CA ARG A 280 -32.26 1.72 -21.55
C ARG A 280 -32.72 3.08 -22.09
N ILE A 281 -33.26 3.07 -23.31
CA ILE A 281 -33.78 4.25 -24.01
C ILE A 281 -35.24 3.98 -24.38
N SER A 282 -36.13 4.90 -24.02
CA SER A 282 -37.58 4.79 -24.29
C SER A 282 -38.03 5.76 -25.37
N ASN A 283 -39.17 5.47 -25.99
CA ASN A 283 -39.78 6.29 -27.06
C ASN A 283 -38.83 6.56 -28.23
N ILE A 284 -38.16 5.51 -28.69
CA ILE A 284 -37.16 5.58 -29.77
C ILE A 284 -37.54 4.60 -30.89
N SER A 285 -37.20 4.93 -32.14
CA SER A 285 -37.34 4.01 -33.28
C SER A 285 -36.17 3.01 -33.35
N LEU A 286 -36.33 1.96 -34.15
CA LEU A 286 -35.27 0.97 -34.37
C LEU A 286 -34.03 1.61 -35.03
N GLU A 287 -34.24 2.52 -35.97
CA GLU A 287 -33.16 3.21 -36.69
C GLU A 287 -32.35 4.13 -35.77
N GLU A 288 -33.04 4.89 -34.92
CA GLU A 288 -32.40 5.73 -33.91
C GLU A 288 -31.65 4.89 -32.86
N CYS A 289 -32.23 3.77 -32.41
CA CYS A 289 -31.59 2.82 -31.50
C CYS A 289 -30.29 2.25 -32.11
N THR A 290 -30.36 1.82 -33.38
CA THR A 290 -29.20 1.33 -34.14
C THR A 290 -28.12 2.39 -34.24
N THR A 291 -28.50 3.63 -34.59
CA THR A 291 -27.58 4.77 -34.72
C THR A 291 -26.91 5.10 -33.39
N LYS A 292 -27.66 5.08 -32.28
CA LYS A 292 -27.09 5.28 -30.94
C LYS A 292 -26.09 4.18 -30.56
N CYS A 293 -26.36 2.92 -30.90
CA CYS A 293 -25.40 1.84 -30.66
C CYS A 293 -24.15 1.98 -31.55
N LYS A 294 -24.28 2.42 -32.81
CA LYS A 294 -23.12 2.68 -33.68
C LYS A 294 -22.23 3.79 -33.12
N ASN A 295 -22.82 4.86 -32.60
CA ASN A 295 -22.10 6.01 -32.07
C ASN A 295 -21.46 5.77 -30.69
N LYS A 296 -21.81 4.66 -30.02
CA LYS A 296 -21.22 4.28 -28.73
C LYS A 296 -20.20 3.17 -28.94
N ARG A 297 -18.92 3.49 -28.70
CA ARG A 297 -17.79 2.55 -28.89
C ARG A 297 -17.98 1.23 -28.15
N TRP A 298 -18.53 1.29 -26.94
CA TRP A 298 -18.79 0.11 -26.11
C TRP A 298 -19.99 -0.74 -26.56
N CYS A 299 -20.89 -0.19 -27.38
CA CYS A 299 -22.13 -0.89 -27.72
C CYS A 299 -21.86 -1.92 -28.82
N VAL A 300 -22.08 -3.19 -28.51
CA VAL A 300 -21.83 -4.32 -29.43
C VAL A 300 -23.11 -5.05 -29.81
N SER A 301 -24.17 -4.90 -29.00
CA SER A 301 -25.49 -5.42 -29.30
C SER A 301 -26.58 -4.56 -28.67
N PHE A 302 -27.83 -4.79 -29.08
CA PHE A 302 -28.97 -4.18 -28.43
C PHE A 302 -30.23 -5.03 -28.57
N GLU A 303 -31.14 -4.87 -27.61
CA GLU A 303 -32.48 -5.44 -27.62
C GLU A 303 -33.48 -4.33 -27.96
N TYR A 304 -34.42 -4.61 -28.86
CA TYR A 304 -35.43 -3.63 -29.24
C TYR A 304 -36.84 -4.22 -29.19
N SER A 305 -37.71 -3.51 -28.48
CA SER A 305 -39.14 -3.76 -28.42
C SER A 305 -39.88 -2.76 -29.31
N GLU A 306 -40.46 -3.26 -30.39
CA GLU A 306 -41.24 -2.43 -31.32
C GLU A 306 -42.57 -1.99 -30.69
N LYS A 307 -43.24 -2.90 -29.97
CA LYS A 307 -44.51 -2.63 -29.27
C LYS A 307 -44.38 -1.50 -28.26
N TYR A 308 -43.27 -1.46 -27.52
CA TYR A 308 -43.08 -0.49 -26.45
C TYR A 308 -42.14 0.67 -26.83
N ARG A 309 -41.55 0.63 -28.03
CA ARG A 309 -40.53 1.59 -28.51
C ARG A 309 -39.39 1.75 -27.51
N ILE A 310 -38.90 0.63 -26.98
CA ILE A 310 -37.81 0.58 -26.00
C ILE A 310 -36.59 -0.09 -26.64
N CYS A 311 -35.43 0.52 -26.43
CA CYS A 311 -34.12 0.06 -26.86
C CYS A 311 -33.26 -0.18 -25.62
N HIS A 312 -32.64 -1.36 -25.50
CA HIS A 312 -31.64 -1.65 -24.49
C HIS A 312 -30.30 -1.91 -25.17
N LEU A 313 -29.36 -0.98 -25.02
CA LEU A 313 -28.01 -1.12 -25.54
C LEU A 313 -27.17 -1.97 -24.59
N SER A 314 -26.26 -2.78 -25.15
CA SER A 314 -25.42 -3.69 -24.39
C SER A 314 -23.97 -3.65 -24.87
N LYS A 315 -23.04 -3.74 -23.91
CA LYS A 315 -21.63 -4.03 -24.16
C LYS A 315 -21.35 -5.52 -24.33
N THR A 316 -22.38 -6.35 -24.25
CA THR A 316 -22.30 -7.81 -24.32
C THR A 316 -22.98 -8.30 -25.59
N ALA A 317 -22.43 -9.32 -26.23
CA ALA A 317 -22.98 -9.94 -27.44
C ALA A 317 -23.28 -11.42 -27.20
N GLN A 318 -24.08 -12.06 -28.05
CA GLN A 318 -24.49 -13.44 -27.84
C GLN A 318 -23.28 -14.39 -27.84
N TYR A 319 -22.30 -14.15 -28.72
CA TYR A 319 -21.08 -14.96 -28.79
C TYR A 319 -20.18 -14.84 -27.54
N MET A 320 -20.37 -13.80 -26.71
CA MET A 320 -19.63 -13.62 -25.47
C MET A 320 -20.24 -14.36 -24.28
N LEU A 321 -21.43 -14.94 -24.45
CA LEU A 321 -22.20 -15.54 -23.37
C LEU A 321 -22.40 -17.04 -23.58
N ASN A 322 -22.55 -17.75 -22.46
CA ASN A 322 -23.05 -19.12 -22.49
C ASN A 322 -24.47 -19.14 -23.09
N GLN A 323 -24.80 -20.17 -23.89
CA GLN A 323 -26.07 -20.26 -24.63
C GLN A 323 -27.31 -20.16 -23.74
N LEU A 324 -27.19 -20.49 -22.45
CA LEU A 324 -28.26 -20.39 -21.44
C LEU A 324 -28.80 -18.97 -21.24
N LEU A 325 -28.00 -17.93 -21.52
CA LEU A 325 -28.40 -16.53 -21.34
C LEU A 325 -29.10 -15.94 -22.57
N PHE A 326 -29.04 -16.61 -23.72
CA PHE A 326 -29.65 -16.17 -24.97
C PHE A 326 -31.04 -16.80 -25.18
N VAL A 327 -32.01 -16.26 -24.45
CA VAL A 327 -33.34 -16.84 -24.28
C VAL A 327 -34.35 -16.36 -25.32
N LYS A 328 -35.43 -17.14 -25.50
CA LYS A 328 -36.58 -16.71 -26.33
C LYS A 328 -37.39 -15.65 -25.57
N GLU A 329 -37.75 -14.57 -26.25
CA GLU A 329 -38.60 -13.50 -25.73
C GLU A 329 -39.61 -13.08 -26.80
N LYS A 330 -40.90 -13.06 -26.51
CA LYS A 330 -41.94 -12.86 -27.53
C LYS A 330 -42.04 -11.42 -28.02
N SER A 331 -41.69 -10.44 -27.18
CA SER A 331 -41.92 -9.01 -27.47
C SER A 331 -40.67 -8.22 -27.81
N VAL A 332 -39.51 -8.88 -27.96
CA VAL A 332 -38.22 -8.23 -28.15
C VAL A 332 -37.43 -8.94 -29.23
N ASN A 333 -36.75 -8.18 -30.08
CA ASN A 333 -35.78 -8.68 -31.05
C ASN A 333 -34.37 -8.29 -30.60
N TYR A 334 -33.42 -9.19 -30.81
CA TYR A 334 -32.03 -8.99 -30.49
C TYR A 334 -31.23 -8.64 -31.75
N TYR A 335 -30.32 -7.67 -31.64
CA TYR A 335 -29.47 -7.21 -32.73
C TYR A 335 -28.03 -7.20 -32.27
N GLU A 336 -27.13 -7.78 -33.04
CA GLU A 336 -25.69 -7.81 -32.70
C GLU A 336 -24.84 -7.42 -33.89
N LYS A 337 -23.73 -6.74 -33.61
CA LYS A 337 -22.73 -6.40 -34.63
C LYS A 337 -22.05 -7.67 -35.13
N VAL A 338 -22.05 -7.87 -36.45
CA VAL A 338 -21.34 -8.94 -37.16
C VAL A 338 -20.50 -8.35 -38.28
N CYS A 339 -19.37 -8.97 -38.61
CA CYS A 339 -18.63 -8.64 -39.83
C CYS A 339 -19.15 -9.52 -40.97
N LEU A 340 -19.65 -8.88 -42.02
CA LEU A 340 -19.95 -9.53 -43.29
C LEU A 340 -18.84 -9.20 -44.27
N ASN A 341 -18.35 -10.21 -44.99
CA ASN A 341 -17.40 -9.97 -46.08
C ASN A 341 -18.13 -9.18 -47.18
N GLU A 342 -17.48 -8.18 -47.77
CA GLU A 342 -17.97 -7.65 -49.06
C GLU A 342 -17.82 -8.76 -50.12
N PRO A 343 -18.80 -8.92 -51.02
CA PRO A 343 -18.87 -10.05 -51.95
C PRO A 343 -17.65 -10.18 -52.88
#